data_AF-A0A949BRC8-F1
#
_entry.id   AF-A0A949BRC8-F1
#
_cell.length_a   1.000
_cell.length_b   1.000
_cell.length_c   1.000
_cell.angle_alpha   90.00
_cell.angle_beta   90.00
_cell.angle_gamma   90.00
#
_symmetry.space_group_name_H-M   'P 1'
#
loop_
_entity.id
_entity.type
_entity.pdbx_description
1 polymer ?
#
loop_
_entity_poly.entity_id
_entity_poly.type
_entity_poly.pdbx_seq_one_letter_code
_entity_poly.pdbx_strand_id
1 'polypeptide(L)'
;MVIIVIMVMLTVGITTLMVSATDSKIIVPSSKQQAGVSVVRVTHVTVSPTVLSLITGPSPTSATVTATVYPENATNKGVTWSSANPLVATVDQNGLVTAVAAGTVVITVTTLDGGHSNTCAVTVSQPGQPYVIAPNGEITFIVLHNYYVAPSGHVLVVPKGCDLGLNDKEDITWTADAGMIIEVDLSHLGNSSFTFNAGNKDADIIIVTNVTLSPHKAITINAGRDIIICNVEISAGDTVYLNAGRDIKACGVILTASRGTANIDLNAGRDIRAESAYFNCKNNLFFIAQGTIYVTGATLTSDEIRVTSLNNLFLINTTLRASDKIVLSVGNYKTVYVDGARFYKR
;
A
#
# COMPACT_ATOMS: atom_id res chain seq x y z
N MET A 1 -89.94 8.17 -46.17
CA MET A 1 -88.87 9.15 -45.85
C MET A 1 -87.58 8.36 -45.75
N VAL A 2 -86.68 8.50 -46.73
CA VAL A 2 -85.38 7.80 -46.75
C VAL A 2 -84.48 8.49 -45.74
N ILE A 3 -84.05 7.78 -44.70
CA ILE A 3 -83.11 8.32 -43.70
C ILE A 3 -81.70 8.21 -44.31
N ILE A 4 -81.13 9.35 -44.70
CA ILE A 4 -79.76 9.44 -45.17
C ILE A 4 -78.85 9.44 -43.92
N VAL A 5 -78.12 8.35 -43.70
CA VAL A 5 -77.09 8.27 -42.66
C VAL A 5 -75.83 8.93 -43.22
N ILE A 6 -75.51 10.14 -42.75
CA ILE A 6 -74.25 10.83 -43.11
C ILE A 6 -73.16 10.30 -42.17
N MET A 7 -72.26 9.47 -42.70
CA MET A 7 -71.13 8.92 -41.97
C MET A 7 -69.95 9.88 -42.08
N VAL A 8 -69.61 10.59 -41.00
CA VAL A 8 -68.46 11.50 -40.96
C VAL A 8 -67.29 10.75 -40.34
N MET A 9 -66.23 10.54 -41.13
CA MET A 9 -64.97 9.96 -40.65
C MET A 9 -64.08 11.09 -40.12
N LEU A 10 -63.79 11.10 -38.82
CA LEU A 10 -62.79 11.98 -38.24
C LEU A 10 -61.57 11.13 -37.85
N THR A 11 -60.44 11.39 -38.48
CA THR A 11 -59.19 10.67 -38.21
C THR A 11 -58.38 11.42 -37.15
N VAL A 12 -58.13 10.79 -36.01
CA VAL A 12 -57.15 11.26 -35.01
C VAL A 12 -56.15 10.11 -34.79
N GLY A 13 -54.98 10.19 -35.42
CA GLY A 13 -53.97 9.12 -35.39
C GLY A 13 -54.36 7.88 -36.21
N ILE A 14 -53.89 6.69 -35.80
CA ILE A 14 -54.05 5.40 -36.53
C ILE A 14 -55.40 4.70 -36.34
N THR A 15 -56.36 5.34 -35.66
CA THR A 15 -57.67 4.72 -35.37
C THR A 15 -58.81 5.50 -35.98
N THR A 16 -59.64 4.81 -36.75
CA THR A 16 -60.90 5.33 -37.29
C THR A 16 -61.99 5.21 -36.23
N LEU A 17 -62.68 6.32 -35.91
CA LEU A 17 -63.93 6.30 -35.13
C LEU A 17 -65.13 6.28 -36.07
N MET A 18 -66.06 5.34 -35.87
CA MET A 18 -67.38 5.40 -36.49
C MET A 18 -68.34 6.13 -35.54
N VAL A 19 -68.99 7.19 -36.01
CA VAL A 19 -70.03 7.90 -35.25
C VAL A 19 -71.34 7.78 -36.03
N SER A 20 -72.35 7.18 -35.40
CA SER A 20 -73.73 7.15 -35.90
C SER A 20 -74.53 8.22 -35.17
N ALA A 21 -74.90 9.29 -35.87
CA ALA A 21 -75.78 10.33 -35.35
C ALA A 21 -77.23 10.00 -35.75
N THR A 22 -77.92 9.20 -34.95
CA THR A 22 -79.39 9.01 -35.06
C THR A 22 -80.15 9.60 -33.88
N ASP A 23 -79.48 9.92 -32.79
CA ASP A 23 -79.96 10.77 -31.72
C ASP A 23 -78.76 11.56 -31.19
N SER A 24 -78.95 12.80 -30.76
CA SER A 24 -77.92 13.80 -30.44
C SER A 24 -77.00 13.46 -29.24
N LYS A 25 -76.52 12.23 -29.12
CA LYS A 25 -75.59 11.74 -28.10
C LYS A 25 -74.46 10.96 -28.76
N ILE A 26 -73.22 11.36 -28.45
CA ILE A 26 -72.02 10.60 -28.80
C ILE A 26 -71.86 9.50 -27.75
N ILE A 27 -71.92 8.23 -28.16
CA ILE A 27 -71.64 7.08 -27.30
C ILE A 27 -70.18 6.68 -27.54
N VAL A 28 -69.31 6.93 -26.57
CA VAL A 28 -67.95 6.38 -26.55
C VAL A 28 -67.98 5.05 -25.80
N PRO A 29 -67.58 3.92 -26.39
CA PRO A 29 -67.54 2.63 -25.70
C PRO A 29 -66.64 2.71 -24.46
N SER A 30 -67.09 2.13 -23.34
CA SER A 30 -66.35 2.10 -22.06
C SER A 30 -64.95 1.49 -22.19
N SER A 31 -64.72 0.65 -23.21
CA SER A 31 -63.44 0.05 -23.57
C SER A 31 -62.43 1.00 -24.23
N LYS A 32 -62.80 2.25 -24.51
CA LYS A 32 -61.93 3.29 -25.10
C LYS A 32 -61.76 4.53 -24.23
N GLN A 33 -62.23 4.53 -22.98
CA GLN A 33 -61.83 5.57 -22.02
C GLN A 33 -60.34 5.36 -21.68
N GLN A 34 -59.55 6.41 -21.85
CA GLN A 34 -58.11 6.41 -21.65
C GLN A 34 -57.79 5.84 -20.25
N ALA A 35 -57.09 4.71 -20.23
CA ALA A 35 -56.57 4.13 -19.00
C ALA A 35 -55.75 5.20 -18.28
N GLY A 36 -56.16 5.57 -17.06
CA GLY A 36 -55.40 6.48 -16.23
C GLY A 36 -54.01 5.89 -16.03
N VAL A 37 -52.98 6.57 -16.53
CA VAL A 37 -51.59 6.20 -16.25
C VAL A 37 -51.37 6.46 -14.76
N SER A 38 -51.32 5.39 -13.96
CA SER A 38 -51.02 5.49 -12.53
C SER A 38 -49.56 5.91 -12.36
N VAL A 39 -49.34 7.16 -11.93
CA VAL A 39 -48.00 7.70 -11.70
C VAL A 39 -47.55 7.33 -10.30
N VAL A 40 -46.53 6.49 -10.20
CA VAL A 40 -45.86 6.14 -8.95
C VAL A 40 -44.72 7.13 -8.73
N ARG A 41 -44.83 7.94 -7.67
CA ARG A 41 -43.84 8.96 -7.31
C ARG A 41 -42.63 8.36 -6.63
N VAL A 42 -41.47 8.95 -6.90
CA VAL A 42 -40.25 8.69 -6.13
C VAL A 42 -40.46 9.13 -4.67
N THR A 43 -39.87 8.38 -3.74
CA THR A 43 -39.91 8.65 -2.29
C THR A 43 -38.53 8.98 -1.73
N HIS A 44 -37.48 8.33 -2.26
CA HIS A 44 -36.09 8.57 -1.86
C HIS A 44 -35.11 7.97 -2.89
N VAL A 45 -33.83 8.33 -2.74
CA VAL A 45 -32.70 7.81 -3.51
C VAL A 45 -31.56 7.43 -2.57
N THR A 46 -30.91 6.30 -2.84
CA THR A 46 -29.69 5.88 -2.14
C THR A 46 -28.49 5.95 -3.06
N VAL A 47 -27.29 6.08 -2.48
CA VAL A 47 -26.03 6.21 -3.22
C VAL A 47 -24.99 5.22 -2.68
N SER A 48 -24.24 4.56 -3.56
CA SER A 48 -23.17 3.63 -3.18
C SER A 48 -21.97 3.75 -4.13
N PRO A 49 -20.75 3.94 -3.62
CA PRO A 49 -20.40 4.12 -2.20
C PRO A 49 -20.77 5.52 -1.68
N THR A 50 -20.95 5.66 -0.37
CA THR A 50 -21.18 6.97 0.30
C THR A 50 -19.89 7.75 0.56
N VAL A 51 -18.75 7.07 0.49
CA VAL A 51 -17.41 7.63 0.58
C VAL A 51 -16.53 7.08 -0.52
N LEU A 52 -15.73 7.93 -1.16
CA LEU A 52 -14.85 7.56 -2.26
C LEU A 52 -13.48 8.21 -2.07
N SER A 53 -12.42 7.44 -2.28
CA SER A 53 -11.03 7.93 -2.24
C SER A 53 -10.40 7.75 -3.62
N LEU A 54 -9.87 8.84 -4.20
CA LEU A 54 -9.25 8.86 -5.53
C LEU A 54 -7.86 9.51 -5.47
N ILE A 55 -7.02 9.23 -6.48
CA ILE A 55 -5.71 9.85 -6.64
C ILE A 55 -5.59 10.62 -7.97
N THR A 56 -4.84 11.72 -8.01
CA THR A 56 -4.48 12.39 -9.28
C THR A 56 -3.20 11.77 -9.86
N GLY A 57 -3.24 10.87 -10.84
CA GLY A 57 -1.99 10.21 -11.30
C GLY A 57 -2.19 8.96 -12.17
N PRO A 58 -1.24 7.99 -12.18
CA PRO A 58 -1.22 6.94 -13.19
C PRO A 58 -2.30 5.85 -13.08
N SER A 59 -3.10 5.76 -11.99
CA SER A 59 -4.40 5.02 -11.88
C SER A 59 -4.63 4.51 -10.44
N PRO A 60 -5.89 4.43 -9.94
CA PRO A 60 -7.13 4.82 -10.59
C PRO A 60 -7.52 6.28 -10.31
N THR A 61 -7.73 7.03 -11.40
CA THR A 61 -8.15 8.46 -11.39
C THR A 61 -9.66 8.65 -11.42
N SER A 62 -10.43 7.56 -11.52
CA SER A 62 -11.89 7.61 -11.56
C SER A 62 -12.53 6.37 -10.95
N ALA A 63 -13.77 6.52 -10.47
CA ALA A 63 -14.61 5.43 -9.99
C ALA A 63 -16.08 5.78 -10.14
N THR A 64 -16.93 4.77 -10.32
CA THR A 64 -18.38 4.96 -10.50
C THR A 64 -19.11 4.97 -9.16
N VAL A 65 -20.02 5.93 -9.01
CA VAL A 65 -20.97 6.02 -7.90
C VAL A 65 -22.36 5.68 -8.44
N THR A 66 -23.02 4.70 -7.82
CA THR A 66 -24.33 4.20 -8.26
C THR A 66 -25.45 4.81 -7.44
N ALA A 67 -26.51 5.28 -8.11
CA ALA A 67 -27.74 5.73 -7.47
C ALA A 67 -28.87 4.71 -7.64
N THR A 68 -29.66 4.50 -6.59
CA THR A 68 -30.83 3.59 -6.61
C THR A 68 -32.07 4.35 -6.17
N VAL A 69 -33.08 4.42 -7.03
CA VAL A 69 -34.32 5.20 -6.84
C VAL A 69 -35.45 4.31 -6.35
N TYR A 70 -36.17 4.76 -5.32
CA TYR A 70 -37.27 4.02 -4.70
C TYR A 70 -38.59 4.80 -4.72
N PRO A 71 -39.75 4.12 -4.86
CA PRO A 71 -39.89 2.67 -4.97
C PRO A 71 -39.42 2.14 -6.33
N GLU A 72 -39.11 0.85 -6.42
CA GLU A 72 -38.59 0.24 -7.64
C GLU A 72 -39.55 0.35 -8.83
N ASN A 73 -40.85 0.56 -8.61
CA ASN A 73 -41.82 0.78 -9.68
C ASN A 73 -42.12 2.26 -9.94
N ALA A 74 -41.27 3.19 -9.48
CA ALA A 74 -41.42 4.62 -9.78
C ALA A 74 -41.48 4.87 -11.30
N THR A 75 -42.43 5.70 -11.72
CA THR A 75 -42.71 5.96 -13.14
C THR A 75 -41.55 6.72 -13.82
N ASN A 76 -40.82 7.55 -13.07
CA ASN A 76 -39.61 8.24 -13.55
C ASN A 76 -38.45 8.02 -12.56
N LYS A 77 -37.42 7.29 -13.01
CA LYS A 77 -36.20 6.99 -12.23
C LYS A 77 -35.00 7.84 -12.65
N GLY A 78 -35.19 8.86 -13.48
CA GLY A 78 -34.11 9.72 -13.92
C GLY A 78 -33.47 10.46 -12.75
N VAL A 79 -32.14 10.60 -12.79
CA VAL A 79 -31.34 11.31 -11.79
C VAL A 79 -30.40 12.30 -12.48
N THR A 80 -29.98 13.30 -11.72
CA THR A 80 -28.96 14.27 -12.11
C THR A 80 -27.84 14.25 -11.08
N TRP A 81 -26.61 14.44 -11.55
CA TRP A 81 -25.42 14.46 -10.72
C TRP A 81 -24.80 15.85 -10.72
N SER A 82 -24.21 16.24 -9.59
CA SER A 82 -23.49 17.50 -9.45
C SER A 82 -22.30 17.35 -8.51
N SER A 83 -21.24 18.11 -8.77
CA SER A 83 -20.08 18.23 -7.88
C SER A 83 -20.12 19.60 -7.20
N ALA A 84 -19.92 19.62 -5.88
CA ALA A 84 -19.79 20.86 -5.12
C ALA A 84 -18.53 21.66 -5.51
N ASN A 85 -17.51 21.01 -6.07
CA ASN A 85 -16.30 21.64 -6.56
C ASN A 85 -15.69 20.83 -7.74
N PRO A 86 -16.05 21.16 -8.99
CA PRO A 86 -15.50 20.51 -10.18
C PRO A 86 -13.99 20.63 -10.33
N LEU A 87 -13.33 21.57 -9.64
CA LEU A 87 -11.87 21.70 -9.64
C LEU A 87 -11.18 20.61 -8.80
N VAL A 88 -11.91 19.93 -7.90
CA VAL A 88 -11.41 18.81 -7.08
C VAL A 88 -11.80 17.47 -7.70
N ALA A 89 -13.09 17.28 -8.03
CA ALA A 89 -13.56 16.12 -8.77
C ALA A 89 -14.79 16.45 -9.63
N THR A 90 -14.87 15.86 -10.82
CA THR A 90 -16.03 15.95 -11.72
C THR A 90 -16.85 14.68 -11.67
N VAL A 91 -18.14 14.75 -12.00
CA VAL A 91 -19.03 13.59 -12.13
C VAL A 91 -19.79 13.68 -13.46
N ASP A 92 -19.91 12.58 -14.19
CA ASP A 92 -20.67 12.51 -15.45
C ASP A 92 -22.14 12.12 -15.23
N GLN A 93 -22.92 12.06 -16.31
CA GLN A 93 -24.35 11.68 -16.27
C GLN A 93 -24.60 10.24 -15.79
N ASN A 94 -23.60 9.37 -15.85
CA ASN A 94 -23.67 7.96 -15.45
C ASN A 94 -23.15 7.74 -14.01
N GLY A 95 -22.72 8.80 -13.31
CA GLY A 95 -22.15 8.71 -11.97
C GLY A 95 -20.66 8.35 -11.96
N LEU A 96 -19.94 8.45 -13.08
CA LEU A 96 -18.48 8.30 -13.11
C LEU A 96 -17.84 9.54 -12.50
N VAL A 97 -17.20 9.39 -11.34
CA VAL A 97 -16.45 10.44 -10.66
C VAL A 97 -14.99 10.39 -11.08
N THR A 98 -14.44 11.51 -11.55
CA THR A 98 -13.05 11.66 -11.99
C THR A 98 -12.34 12.69 -11.13
N ALA A 99 -11.17 12.34 -10.61
CA ALA A 99 -10.30 13.22 -9.82
C ALA A 99 -9.65 14.30 -10.70
N VAL A 100 -9.62 15.53 -10.22
CA VAL A 100 -9.02 16.70 -10.90
C VAL A 100 -7.87 17.29 -10.11
N ALA A 101 -8.07 17.58 -8.81
CA ALA A 101 -7.05 18.12 -7.92
C ALA A 101 -7.24 17.62 -6.49
N ALA A 102 -6.17 17.66 -5.67
CA ALA A 102 -6.25 17.28 -4.28
C ALA A 102 -7.28 18.14 -3.50
N GLY A 103 -8.02 17.48 -2.62
CA GLY A 103 -9.05 18.12 -1.80
C GLY A 103 -10.21 17.18 -1.51
N THR A 104 -11.16 17.67 -0.72
CA THR A 104 -12.41 16.95 -0.43
C THR A 104 -13.57 17.67 -1.10
N VAL A 105 -14.45 16.92 -1.73
CA VAL A 105 -15.65 17.44 -2.41
C VAL A 105 -16.83 16.51 -2.21
N VAL A 106 -18.02 17.06 -2.19
CA VAL A 106 -19.26 16.28 -2.12
C VAL A 106 -19.87 16.19 -3.51
N ILE A 107 -20.17 14.96 -3.93
CA ILE A 107 -20.96 14.66 -5.13
C ILE A 107 -22.40 14.44 -4.70
N THR A 108 -23.34 15.13 -5.33
CA THR A 108 -24.78 15.04 -5.01
C THR A 108 -25.55 14.44 -6.18
N VAL A 109 -26.39 13.44 -5.89
CA VAL A 109 -27.39 12.93 -6.82
C VAL A 109 -28.77 13.47 -6.45
N THR A 110 -29.55 13.88 -7.45
CA THR A 110 -30.92 14.39 -7.29
C THR A 110 -31.88 13.75 -8.28
N THR A 111 -33.01 13.24 -7.81
CA THR A 111 -34.04 12.63 -8.65
C THR A 111 -34.81 13.69 -9.43
N LEU A 112 -35.08 13.42 -10.71
CA LEU A 112 -35.87 14.32 -11.56
C LEU A 112 -37.33 14.41 -11.11
N ASP A 113 -37.87 13.31 -10.56
CA ASP A 113 -39.18 13.30 -9.91
C ASP A 113 -39.01 13.50 -8.40
N GLY A 114 -39.70 14.48 -7.84
CA GLY A 114 -39.71 14.78 -6.39
C GLY A 114 -38.48 15.51 -5.82
N GLY A 115 -37.37 15.62 -6.57
CA GLY A 115 -36.20 16.38 -6.12
C GLY A 115 -35.48 15.78 -4.91
N HIS A 116 -35.61 14.46 -4.68
CA HIS A 116 -34.94 13.77 -3.59
C HIS A 116 -33.45 13.67 -3.86
N SER A 117 -32.62 13.90 -2.84
CA SER A 117 -31.17 13.93 -3.01
C SER A 117 -30.42 13.08 -2.00
N ASN A 118 -29.22 12.65 -2.37
CA ASN A 118 -28.27 11.95 -1.51
C ASN A 118 -26.82 12.27 -1.97
N THR A 119 -25.83 11.97 -1.13
CA THR A 119 -24.46 12.49 -1.32
C THR A 119 -23.38 11.42 -1.15
N CYS A 120 -22.31 11.55 -1.94
CA CYS A 120 -21.06 10.81 -1.79
C CYS A 120 -19.93 11.80 -1.44
N ALA A 121 -19.22 11.55 -0.33
CA ALA A 121 -18.05 12.33 0.04
C ALA A 121 -16.82 11.78 -0.70
N VAL A 122 -16.18 12.61 -1.52
CA VAL A 122 -15.01 12.26 -2.32
C VAL A 122 -13.79 12.95 -1.73
N THR A 123 -12.76 12.15 -1.41
CA THR A 123 -11.45 12.67 -1.05
C THR A 123 -10.48 12.36 -2.18
N VAL A 124 -9.91 13.40 -2.76
CA VAL A 124 -8.87 13.31 -3.78
C VAL A 124 -7.53 13.63 -3.14
N SER A 125 -6.59 12.72 -3.25
CA SER A 125 -5.20 12.95 -2.84
C SER A 125 -4.29 13.08 -4.06
N GLN A 126 -3.34 14.01 -4.03
CA GLN A 126 -2.30 14.07 -5.04
C GLN A 126 -1.11 13.18 -4.61
N PRO A 127 -0.64 12.21 -5.42
CA PRO A 127 0.67 11.63 -5.21
C PRO A 127 1.68 12.78 -5.31
N GLY A 128 2.34 13.08 -4.18
CA GLY A 128 3.26 14.20 -4.11
C GLY A 128 4.42 14.03 -5.08
N GLN A 129 4.90 15.13 -5.65
CA GLN A 129 6.31 15.33 -5.96
C GLN A 129 6.74 16.49 -5.05
N PRO A 130 7.86 16.42 -4.30
CA PRO A 130 9.19 16.60 -4.92
C PRO A 130 10.35 15.86 -4.23
N TYR A 131 11.51 15.78 -4.89
CA TYR A 131 12.79 15.60 -4.20
C TYR A 131 13.73 16.77 -4.48
N VAL A 132 14.49 17.20 -3.47
CA VAL A 132 15.61 18.14 -3.61
C VAL A 132 16.90 17.33 -3.52
N ILE A 133 17.71 17.36 -4.58
CA ILE A 133 19.10 16.89 -4.55
C ILE A 133 19.88 17.91 -3.73
N ALA A 134 20.38 17.54 -2.56
CA ALA A 134 21.38 18.36 -1.90
C ALA A 134 22.66 18.37 -2.78
N PRO A 135 23.43 19.48 -2.85
CA PRO A 135 24.60 19.58 -3.73
C PRO A 135 25.68 18.51 -3.53
N ASN A 136 25.61 17.74 -2.44
CA ASN A 136 26.49 16.63 -2.07
C ASN A 136 25.95 15.24 -2.49
N GLY A 137 24.82 15.16 -3.18
CA GLY A 137 24.20 13.88 -3.59
C GLY A 137 23.33 13.21 -2.51
N GLU A 138 23.07 13.88 -1.37
CA GLU A 138 22.08 13.39 -0.41
C GLU A 138 20.65 13.73 -0.89
N ILE A 139 19.81 12.71 -1.02
CA ILE A 139 18.38 12.88 -1.24
C ILE A 139 17.74 13.20 0.12
N THR A 140 17.39 14.47 0.34
CA THR A 140 16.63 14.87 1.53
C THR A 140 15.14 14.86 1.19
N PHE A 141 14.39 13.88 1.70
CA PHE A 141 12.94 13.82 1.52
C PHE A 141 12.26 14.83 2.47
N ILE A 142 11.73 15.92 1.93
CA ILE A 142 10.79 16.81 2.64
C ILE A 142 9.45 16.66 1.92
N VAL A 143 8.53 15.86 2.47
CA VAL A 143 7.16 15.80 1.94
C VAL A 143 6.15 16.08 3.05
N LEU A 144 5.44 17.20 2.89
CA LEU A 144 4.18 17.47 3.56
C LEU A 144 3.08 16.70 2.80
N HIS A 145 2.50 15.71 3.49
CA HIS A 145 1.26 14.98 3.19
C HIS A 145 1.23 14.16 1.89
N ASN A 146 1.77 12.93 1.96
CA ASN A 146 1.07 11.65 1.70
C ASN A 146 1.98 10.45 2.10
N TYR A 147 2.17 10.32 3.42
CA TYR A 147 3.07 9.47 4.26
C TYR A 147 4.51 9.97 4.49
N TYR A 148 5.06 9.79 5.71
CA TYR A 148 5.04 10.75 6.83
C TYR A 148 6.49 11.01 7.28
N VAL A 149 6.84 12.25 7.63
CA VAL A 149 7.65 12.47 8.84
C VAL A 149 6.65 12.69 9.96
N ALA A 150 6.67 11.86 10.99
CA ALA A 150 6.02 12.23 12.25
C ALA A 150 7.08 12.91 13.12
N PRO A 151 6.88 14.17 13.54
CA PRO A 151 7.57 14.77 14.68
C PRO A 151 7.40 14.03 16.02
N SER A 152 6.83 12.82 16.02
CA SER A 152 6.65 11.93 17.17
C SER A 152 6.03 10.59 16.72
N GLY A 153 6.84 9.66 16.18
CA GLY A 153 6.52 8.23 16.18
C GLY A 153 5.65 7.63 15.04
N HIS A 154 6.36 7.17 13.99
CA HIS A 154 6.30 5.81 13.40
C HIS A 154 5.57 5.44 12.10
N VAL A 155 6.38 4.70 11.32
CA VAL A 155 6.20 3.92 10.08
C VAL A 155 6.25 4.72 8.76
N LEU A 156 7.27 4.42 7.92
CA LEU A 156 7.18 4.65 6.48
C LEU A 156 6.67 3.35 5.84
N VAL A 157 5.43 3.37 5.39
CA VAL A 157 4.92 2.33 4.49
C VAL A 157 5.06 2.86 3.07
N VAL A 158 5.92 2.24 2.26
CA VAL A 158 5.92 2.47 0.80
C VAL A 158 4.74 1.69 0.22
N PRO A 159 3.69 2.32 -0.34
CA PRO A 159 2.51 1.60 -0.79
C PRO A 159 2.84 0.60 -1.91
N LYS A 160 2.20 -0.58 -1.87
CA LYS A 160 2.33 -1.60 -2.93
C LYS A 160 2.05 -1.01 -4.31
N GLY A 161 3.06 -1.02 -5.18
CA GLY A 161 2.97 -0.49 -6.56
C GLY A 161 3.43 0.95 -6.71
N CYS A 162 4.00 1.56 -5.66
CA CYS A 162 4.70 2.83 -5.74
C CYS A 162 6.09 2.60 -6.33
N ASP A 163 6.29 3.02 -7.59
CA ASP A 163 7.62 3.22 -8.14
C ASP A 163 8.14 4.55 -7.59
N LEU A 164 9.21 4.51 -6.79
CA LEU A 164 9.83 5.70 -6.21
C LEU A 164 10.54 6.56 -7.28
N GLY A 165 10.60 6.10 -8.54
CA GLY A 165 11.21 6.84 -9.65
C GLY A 165 12.71 7.08 -9.44
N LEU A 166 13.34 6.29 -8.57
CA LEU A 166 14.75 6.37 -8.25
C LEU A 166 15.49 5.80 -9.44
N ASN A 167 15.98 6.69 -10.32
CA ASN A 167 16.80 6.30 -11.45
C ASN A 167 17.97 5.43 -10.94
N ASP A 168 18.27 4.34 -11.63
CA ASP A 168 19.18 3.22 -11.26
C ASP A 168 20.66 3.59 -10.96
N LYS A 169 20.97 4.87 -10.73
CA LYS A 169 22.32 5.42 -10.71
C LYS A 169 22.79 5.93 -9.36
N GLU A 170 21.91 6.13 -8.37
CA GLU A 170 22.29 6.76 -7.10
C GLU A 170 21.92 5.88 -5.90
N ASP A 171 22.85 5.78 -4.94
CA ASP A 171 22.63 5.10 -3.67
C ASP A 171 21.65 5.90 -2.81
N ILE A 172 20.74 5.22 -2.16
CA ILE A 172 19.66 5.85 -1.39
C ILE A 172 20.07 5.87 0.06
N THR A 173 20.16 7.06 0.65
CA THR A 173 20.31 7.22 2.10
C THR A 173 19.03 7.81 2.68
N TRP A 174 18.39 7.08 3.60
CA TRP A 174 17.22 7.56 4.30
C TRP A 174 17.54 7.75 5.78
N THR A 175 17.27 8.95 6.29
CA THR A 175 17.35 9.26 7.72
C THR A 175 15.94 9.56 8.25
N ALA A 176 15.53 8.88 9.31
CA ALA A 176 14.22 9.10 9.95
C ALA A 176 14.36 9.85 11.28
N ASP A 177 13.71 11.02 11.43
CA ASP A 177 13.71 11.78 12.69
C ASP A 177 12.57 11.32 13.65
N ALA A 178 12.84 11.40 14.95
CA ALA A 178 11.94 11.24 16.10
C ALA A 178 11.01 10.01 16.09
N GLY A 179 11.58 8.83 16.41
CA GLY A 179 10.81 7.66 16.77
C GLY A 179 11.60 6.55 17.51
N MET A 180 10.93 5.78 18.37
CA MET A 180 11.38 4.53 19.02
C MET A 180 11.31 3.21 18.20
N ILE A 181 10.41 3.00 17.24
CA ILE A 181 10.24 1.78 16.39
C ILE A 181 9.97 2.09 14.89
N ILE A 182 10.92 1.91 14.00
CA ILE A 182 10.77 2.19 12.57
C ILE A 182 10.56 0.90 11.78
N GLU A 183 9.38 0.71 11.20
CA GLU A 183 9.13 -0.36 10.23
C GLU A 183 9.56 0.07 8.83
N VAL A 184 10.24 -0.82 8.11
CA VAL A 184 10.82 -0.55 6.79
C VAL A 184 10.29 -1.58 5.79
N ASP A 185 9.59 -1.10 4.76
CA ASP A 185 9.22 -1.87 3.55
C ASP A 185 10.22 -1.57 2.43
N LEU A 186 10.94 -2.61 1.97
CA LEU A 186 11.99 -2.50 0.96
C LEU A 186 11.63 -3.18 -0.37
N SER A 187 10.37 -3.58 -0.54
CA SER A 187 9.90 -4.31 -1.73
C SER A 187 10.03 -3.53 -3.06
N HIS A 188 10.32 -2.23 -2.99
CA HIS A 188 10.36 -1.31 -4.12
C HIS A 188 11.71 -0.61 -4.34
N LEU A 189 12.79 -1.03 -3.67
CA LEU A 189 14.11 -0.39 -3.77
C LEU A 189 14.79 -0.49 -5.15
N GLY A 190 14.24 -1.27 -6.08
CA GLY A 190 14.78 -1.39 -7.43
C GLY A 190 16.23 -1.87 -7.46
N ASN A 191 17.09 -1.14 -8.18
CA ASN A 191 18.50 -1.48 -8.41
C ASN A 191 19.49 -0.59 -7.66
N SER A 192 19.14 0.04 -6.53
CA SER A 192 20.07 0.91 -5.78
C SER A 192 20.56 0.28 -4.49
N SER A 193 21.77 0.66 -4.04
CA SER A 193 22.18 0.32 -2.67
C SER A 193 21.38 1.18 -1.72
N PHE A 194 21.12 0.65 -0.54
CA PHE A 194 20.23 1.30 0.42
C PHE A 194 20.91 1.42 1.77
N THR A 195 20.98 2.64 2.28
CA THR A 195 21.41 2.94 3.64
C THR A 195 20.25 3.55 4.41
N PHE A 196 19.90 2.93 5.52
CA PHE A 196 18.93 3.47 6.46
C PHE A 196 19.60 3.87 7.76
N ASN A 197 19.42 5.12 8.15
CA ASN A 197 19.92 5.68 9.40
C ASN A 197 18.74 6.06 10.30
N ALA A 198 18.70 5.50 11.50
CA ALA A 198 17.82 6.04 12.52
C ALA A 198 18.35 7.40 12.99
N GLY A 199 17.47 8.40 13.08
CA GLY A 199 17.83 9.76 13.48
C GLY A 199 18.05 9.96 14.98
N ASN A 200 17.83 8.94 15.83
CA ASN A 200 18.06 9.01 17.27
C ASN A 200 18.58 7.67 17.84
N LYS A 201 19.34 7.75 18.94
CA LYS A 201 19.92 6.62 19.70
C LYS A 201 18.90 5.66 20.33
N ASP A 202 17.63 6.06 20.44
CA ASP A 202 16.59 5.24 21.08
C ASP A 202 15.72 4.50 20.06
N ALA A 203 16.02 4.66 18.77
CA ALA A 203 15.23 4.12 17.67
C ALA A 203 15.57 2.66 17.38
N ASP A 204 14.56 1.81 17.48
CA ASP A 204 14.56 0.45 16.96
C ASP A 204 14.18 0.46 15.48
N ILE A 205 14.71 -0.49 14.72
CA ILE A 205 14.35 -0.73 13.32
C ILE A 205 13.81 -2.15 13.21
N ILE A 206 12.62 -2.30 12.63
CA ILE A 206 11.99 -3.58 12.37
C ILE A 206 11.86 -3.75 10.85
N ILE A 207 12.43 -4.84 10.33
CA ILE A 207 12.27 -5.22 8.93
C ILE A 207 11.15 -6.24 8.86
N VAL A 208 10.08 -5.91 8.14
CA VAL A 208 8.83 -6.70 8.10
C VAL A 208 8.53 -7.30 6.73
N THR A 209 9.31 -6.96 5.70
CA THR A 209 9.10 -7.43 4.33
C THR A 209 10.35 -8.11 3.76
N ASN A 210 10.14 -9.10 2.89
CA ASN A 210 11.22 -9.66 2.09
C ASN A 210 11.87 -8.58 1.20
N VAL A 211 13.17 -8.72 1.01
CA VAL A 211 14.02 -7.76 0.30
C VAL A 211 14.88 -8.52 -0.68
N THR A 212 14.84 -8.14 -1.95
CA THR A 212 15.74 -8.67 -2.97
C THR A 212 16.33 -7.51 -3.73
N LEU A 213 17.63 -7.27 -3.57
CA LEU A 213 18.37 -6.24 -4.28
C LEU A 213 19.06 -6.82 -5.51
N SER A 214 19.20 -5.99 -6.54
CA SER A 214 19.91 -6.37 -7.76
C SER A 214 21.40 -6.68 -7.49
N PRO A 215 22.11 -7.35 -8.42
CA PRO A 215 23.55 -7.54 -8.33
C PRO A 215 24.28 -6.22 -8.05
N HIS A 216 25.37 -6.27 -7.26
CA HIS A 216 26.19 -5.11 -6.87
C HIS A 216 25.57 -4.14 -5.86
N LYS A 217 24.40 -4.43 -5.29
CA LYS A 217 23.73 -3.51 -4.37
C LYS A 217 23.80 -3.99 -2.93
N ALA A 218 24.28 -3.07 -2.09
CA ALA A 218 24.46 -3.28 -0.66
C ALA A 218 23.24 -2.80 0.12
N ILE A 219 23.08 -3.33 1.33
CA ILE A 219 22.13 -2.82 2.31
C ILE A 219 22.87 -2.48 3.60
N THR A 220 22.63 -1.29 4.12
CA THR A 220 23.18 -0.81 5.39
C THR A 220 22.04 -0.33 6.26
N ILE A 221 21.96 -0.83 7.48
CA ILE A 221 20.92 -0.44 8.45
C ILE A 221 21.60 -0.04 9.74
N ASN A 222 21.43 1.21 10.14
CA ASN A 222 22.01 1.81 11.33
C ASN A 222 20.88 2.19 12.30
N ALA A 223 20.57 1.31 13.25
CA ALA A 223 19.61 1.58 14.32
C ALA A 223 20.29 2.27 15.50
N GLY A 224 19.59 3.22 16.12
CA GLY A 224 20.06 3.83 17.35
C GLY A 224 20.07 2.84 18.52
N ARG A 225 19.07 1.96 18.58
CA ARG A 225 18.88 1.00 19.66
C ARG A 225 18.84 -0.43 19.13
N ASP A 226 17.70 -0.98 18.73
CA ASP A 226 17.62 -2.38 18.33
C ASP A 226 17.37 -2.56 16.82
N ILE A 227 17.87 -3.64 16.22
CA ILE A 227 17.44 -4.12 14.91
C ILE A 227 16.68 -5.43 15.12
N ILE A 228 15.47 -5.54 14.56
CA ILE A 228 14.63 -6.73 14.63
C ILE A 228 14.30 -7.18 13.20
N ILE A 229 14.69 -8.41 12.87
CA ILE A 229 14.46 -9.03 11.56
C ILE A 229 13.88 -10.42 11.84
N CYS A 230 12.59 -10.60 11.58
CA CYS A 230 11.90 -11.84 11.93
C CYS A 230 11.08 -12.37 10.76
N ASN A 231 11.32 -13.64 10.38
CA ASN A 231 10.59 -14.33 9.30
C ASN A 231 10.63 -13.59 7.95
N VAL A 232 11.80 -13.03 7.64
CA VAL A 232 12.05 -12.25 6.42
C VAL A 232 13.23 -12.85 5.65
N GLU A 233 13.17 -12.76 4.33
CA GLU A 233 14.31 -13.03 3.44
C GLU A 233 14.91 -11.72 2.94
N ILE A 234 16.22 -11.52 3.13
CA ILE A 234 16.98 -10.40 2.59
C ILE A 234 18.09 -10.97 1.71
N SER A 235 17.97 -10.72 0.41
CA SER A 235 18.94 -11.10 -0.60
C SER A 235 19.59 -9.86 -1.19
N ALA A 236 20.85 -9.62 -0.86
CA ALA A 236 21.63 -8.51 -1.38
C ALA A 236 22.61 -8.98 -2.46
N GLY A 237 22.76 -8.16 -3.50
CA GLY A 237 23.77 -8.36 -4.54
C GLY A 237 25.18 -8.02 -4.09
N ASP A 238 25.35 -7.27 -3.00
CA ASP A 238 26.62 -6.97 -2.34
C ASP A 238 26.45 -7.04 -0.81
N THR A 239 27.32 -6.37 -0.06
CA THR A 239 27.43 -6.51 1.40
C THR A 239 26.18 -6.07 2.17
N VAL A 240 25.87 -6.80 3.24
CA VAL A 240 24.82 -6.49 4.22
C VAL A 240 25.47 -6.00 5.51
N TYR A 241 25.17 -4.77 5.93
CA TYR A 241 25.60 -4.20 7.20
C TYR A 241 24.39 -3.95 8.11
N LEU A 242 24.38 -4.55 9.30
CA LEU A 242 23.37 -4.34 10.33
C LEU A 242 24.06 -3.82 11.59
N ASN A 243 23.90 -2.54 11.88
CA ASN A 243 24.53 -1.85 13.01
C ASN A 243 23.47 -1.38 13.99
N ALA A 244 23.39 -2.00 15.17
CA ALA A 244 22.47 -1.62 16.23
C ALA A 244 23.23 -1.05 17.42
N GLY A 245 22.80 0.10 17.95
CA GLY A 245 23.42 0.67 19.16
C GLY A 245 23.23 -0.19 20.42
N ARG A 246 22.29 -1.13 20.41
CA ARG A 246 22.02 -2.08 21.50
C ARG A 246 21.88 -3.51 21.00
N ASP A 247 20.72 -3.99 20.55
CA ASP A 247 20.54 -5.41 20.25
C ASP A 247 20.21 -5.68 18.77
N ILE A 248 20.66 -6.83 18.24
CA ILE A 248 20.17 -7.39 16.97
C ILE A 248 19.41 -8.67 17.26
N LYS A 249 18.15 -8.76 16.82
CA LYS A 249 17.33 -9.97 16.88
C LYS A 249 16.98 -10.44 15.47
N ALA A 250 17.53 -11.57 15.08
CA ALA A 250 17.42 -12.21 13.78
C ALA A 250 16.77 -13.60 13.94
N CYS A 251 15.43 -13.70 13.85
CA CYS A 251 14.69 -14.94 14.10
C CYS A 251 14.01 -15.45 12.83
N GLY A 252 14.28 -16.69 12.41
CA GLY A 252 13.66 -17.26 11.20
C GLY A 252 14.04 -16.50 9.91
N VAL A 253 15.17 -15.78 9.93
CA VAL A 253 15.61 -14.92 8.83
C VAL A 253 16.47 -15.70 7.84
N ILE A 254 16.37 -15.36 6.56
CA ILE A 254 17.32 -15.78 5.51
C ILE A 254 18.07 -14.52 5.06
N LEU A 255 19.37 -14.40 5.34
CA LEU A 255 20.23 -13.33 4.83
C LEU A 255 21.23 -13.89 3.83
N THR A 256 21.18 -13.42 2.60
CA THR A 256 22.15 -13.82 1.57
C THR A 256 22.84 -12.63 0.93
N ALA A 257 24.16 -12.70 0.77
CA ALA A 257 24.98 -11.71 0.08
C ALA A 257 25.82 -12.43 -1.00
N SER A 258 25.41 -12.31 -2.26
CA SER A 258 25.73 -13.33 -3.28
C SER A 258 27.03 -13.10 -4.07
N ARG A 259 27.55 -11.87 -4.11
CA ARG A 259 28.71 -11.50 -4.92
C ARG A 259 30.05 -11.82 -4.24
N GLY A 260 31.08 -12.11 -5.04
CA GLY A 260 32.37 -12.67 -4.61
C GLY A 260 33.01 -12.07 -3.36
N THR A 261 32.95 -10.75 -3.15
CA THR A 261 33.53 -10.09 -1.97
C THR A 261 32.49 -9.64 -0.93
N ALA A 262 31.23 -10.01 -1.12
CA ALA A 262 30.14 -9.53 -0.29
C ALA A 262 30.21 -10.16 1.11
N ASN A 263 30.08 -9.32 2.13
CA ASN A 263 30.04 -9.74 3.53
C ASN A 263 28.61 -9.72 4.06
N ILE A 264 28.41 -10.30 5.23
CA ILE A 264 27.27 -10.01 6.10
C ILE A 264 27.85 -9.68 7.48
N ASP A 265 27.65 -8.45 7.92
CA ASP A 265 28.20 -7.93 9.17
C ASP A 265 27.06 -7.52 10.11
N LEU A 266 26.95 -8.21 11.26
CA LEU A 266 26.03 -7.90 12.34
C LEU A 266 26.82 -7.31 13.51
N ASN A 267 26.63 -6.01 13.78
CA ASN A 267 27.32 -5.27 14.83
C ASN A 267 26.31 -4.74 15.86
N ALA A 268 26.39 -5.21 17.11
CA ALA A 268 25.50 -4.81 18.19
C ALA A 268 26.27 -4.19 19.38
N GLY A 269 25.79 -3.07 19.89
CA GLY A 269 26.34 -2.44 21.11
C GLY A 269 26.12 -3.27 22.38
N ARG A 270 25.24 -4.27 22.35
CA ARG A 270 24.96 -5.20 23.44
C ARG A 270 24.77 -6.62 22.89
N ASP A 271 23.57 -7.11 22.61
CA ASP A 271 23.38 -8.54 22.30
C ASP A 271 23.09 -8.82 20.82
N ILE A 272 23.50 -9.99 20.32
CA ILE A 272 22.99 -10.54 19.06
C ILE A 272 22.26 -11.85 19.35
N ARG A 273 21.06 -12.00 18.82
CA ARG A 273 20.28 -13.25 18.87
C ARG A 273 19.93 -13.68 17.45
N ALA A 274 20.54 -14.77 17.00
CA ALA A 274 20.27 -15.41 15.72
C ALA A 274 19.62 -16.78 15.96
N GLU A 275 18.32 -16.89 15.74
CA GLU A 275 17.51 -18.08 16.05
C GLU A 275 16.86 -18.63 14.79
N SER A 276 17.06 -19.92 14.50
CA SER A 276 16.51 -20.59 13.31
C SER A 276 16.79 -19.84 12.01
N ALA A 277 17.97 -19.25 11.89
CA ALA A 277 18.34 -18.34 10.82
C ALA A 277 19.31 -18.97 9.81
N TYR A 278 19.30 -18.48 8.58
CA TYR A 278 20.24 -18.88 7.52
C TYR A 278 21.02 -17.66 7.04
N PHE A 279 22.34 -17.68 7.20
CA PHE A 279 23.23 -16.62 6.73
C PHE A 279 24.20 -17.22 5.71
N ASN A 280 24.25 -16.62 4.51
CA ASN A 280 25.12 -17.07 3.44
C ASN A 280 25.73 -15.89 2.68
N CYS A 281 27.04 -15.69 2.84
CA CYS A 281 27.78 -14.72 2.05
C CYS A 281 29.01 -15.37 1.44
N LYS A 282 29.64 -14.70 0.46
CA LYS A 282 30.85 -15.25 -0.15
C LYS A 282 32.06 -15.05 0.74
N ASN A 283 32.32 -13.82 1.15
CA ASN A 283 33.58 -13.47 1.81
C ASN A 283 33.49 -13.63 3.33
N ASN A 284 33.17 -12.57 4.05
CA ASN A 284 33.18 -12.58 5.51
C ASN A 284 31.76 -12.58 6.10
N LEU A 285 31.53 -13.45 7.08
CA LEU A 285 30.32 -13.45 7.90
C LEU A 285 30.70 -13.10 9.34
N PHE A 286 30.40 -11.87 9.75
CA PHE A 286 30.82 -11.33 11.03
C PHE A 286 29.63 -11.09 11.97
N PHE A 287 29.78 -11.57 13.19
CA PHE A 287 28.89 -11.28 14.32
C PHE A 287 29.75 -10.63 15.40
N ILE A 288 29.49 -9.37 15.72
CA ILE A 288 30.28 -8.59 16.68
C ILE A 288 29.35 -7.97 17.71
N ALA A 289 29.52 -8.30 18.98
CA ALA A 289 28.69 -7.79 20.06
C ALA A 289 29.51 -7.47 21.32
N GLN A 290 29.18 -6.38 22.03
CA GLN A 290 29.80 -6.08 23.33
C GLN A 290 29.16 -6.88 24.48
N GLY A 291 27.93 -7.35 24.29
CA GLY A 291 27.17 -8.23 25.16
C GLY A 291 27.26 -9.67 24.68
N THR A 292 26.15 -10.40 24.78
CA THR A 292 26.11 -11.82 24.49
C THR A 292 25.70 -12.08 23.04
N ILE A 293 26.35 -13.06 22.41
CA ILE A 293 25.89 -13.62 21.14
C ILE A 293 25.23 -14.97 21.40
N TYR A 294 23.97 -15.09 21.00
CA TYR A 294 23.21 -16.34 20.96
C TYR A 294 22.98 -16.74 19.50
N VAL A 295 23.51 -17.88 19.09
CA VAL A 295 23.20 -18.49 17.80
C VAL A 295 22.59 -19.86 18.07
N THR A 296 21.31 -20.03 17.72
CA THR A 296 20.54 -21.23 18.02
C THR A 296 19.84 -21.75 16.78
N GLY A 297 20.09 -23.01 16.41
CA GLY A 297 19.43 -23.63 15.26
C GLY A 297 19.74 -22.97 13.92
N ALA A 298 20.80 -22.15 13.83
CA ALA A 298 21.13 -21.40 12.64
C ALA A 298 22.13 -22.15 11.73
N THR A 299 22.16 -21.79 10.46
CA THR A 299 23.20 -22.22 9.51
C THR A 299 23.97 -21.01 8.99
N LEU A 300 25.27 -21.01 9.19
CA LEU A 300 26.21 -19.95 8.83
C LEU A 300 27.13 -20.47 7.72
N THR A 301 27.17 -19.81 6.56
CA THR A 301 28.01 -20.20 5.43
C THR A 301 28.77 -19.00 4.86
N SER A 302 30.10 -19.10 4.77
CA SER A 302 30.97 -18.08 4.13
C SER A 302 32.38 -18.60 3.87
N ASP A 303 33.29 -17.78 3.36
CA ASP A 303 34.71 -18.11 3.33
C ASP A 303 35.31 -17.99 4.74
N GLU A 304 35.09 -16.86 5.42
CA GLU A 304 35.45 -16.66 6.83
C GLU A 304 34.20 -16.42 7.69
N ILE A 305 34.04 -17.18 8.77
CA ILE A 305 33.04 -16.92 9.81
C ILE A 305 33.76 -16.40 11.05
N ARG A 306 33.38 -15.22 11.54
CA ARG A 306 33.90 -14.68 12.79
C ARG A 306 32.77 -14.29 13.73
N VAL A 307 32.78 -14.87 14.93
CA VAL A 307 31.83 -14.55 15.99
C VAL A 307 32.62 -14.00 17.17
N THR A 308 32.49 -12.71 17.43
CA THR A 308 33.24 -11.98 18.46
C THR A 308 32.28 -11.37 19.47
N SER A 309 32.32 -11.87 20.69
CA SER A 309 31.57 -11.35 21.82
C SER A 309 32.54 -10.82 22.87
N LEU A 310 32.32 -9.65 23.47
CA LEU A 310 33.12 -9.27 24.65
C LEU A 310 32.72 -10.06 25.90
N ASN A 311 31.55 -10.67 25.82
CA ASN A 311 30.80 -11.21 26.92
C ASN A 311 30.47 -12.68 26.58
N ASN A 312 29.23 -13.17 26.56
CA ASN A 312 29.02 -14.62 26.41
C ASN A 312 28.88 -15.00 24.93
N LEU A 313 29.17 -16.27 24.63
CA LEU A 313 28.87 -16.88 23.33
C LEU A 313 28.14 -18.19 23.54
N PHE A 314 26.94 -18.30 22.98
CA PHE A 314 26.13 -19.52 22.95
C PHE A 314 25.96 -19.97 21.50
N LEU A 315 26.43 -21.17 21.18
CA LEU A 315 26.22 -21.84 19.89
C LEU A 315 25.47 -23.14 20.14
N ILE A 316 24.15 -23.15 19.89
CA ILE A 316 23.28 -24.28 20.17
C ILE A 316 22.70 -24.80 18.85
N ASN A 317 22.86 -26.09 18.55
CA ASN A 317 22.37 -26.72 17.32
C ASN A 317 22.71 -25.94 16.04
N THR A 318 23.85 -25.23 16.05
CA THR A 318 24.26 -24.33 14.96
C THR A 318 25.20 -25.04 14.00
N THR A 319 25.00 -24.86 12.70
CA THR A 319 25.91 -25.37 11.67
C THR A 319 26.76 -24.22 11.10
N LEU A 320 28.08 -24.33 11.22
CA LEU A 320 29.03 -23.36 10.66
C LEU A 320 29.81 -24.03 9.53
N ARG A 321 29.79 -23.42 8.34
CA ARG A 321 30.45 -23.91 7.13
C ARG A 321 31.34 -22.82 6.56
N ALA A 322 32.64 -22.89 6.82
CA ALA A 322 33.62 -21.97 6.27
C ALA A 322 34.48 -22.63 5.18
N SER A 323 34.89 -21.89 4.16
CA SER A 323 35.87 -22.38 3.17
C SER A 323 37.33 -22.10 3.59
N ASP A 324 37.57 -21.02 4.34
CA ASP A 324 38.89 -20.67 4.88
C ASP A 324 38.96 -20.89 6.39
N LYS A 325 38.21 -20.13 7.19
CA LYS A 325 38.36 -20.21 8.65
C LYS A 325 37.11 -19.86 9.45
N ILE A 326 37.04 -20.43 10.65
CA ILE A 326 36.05 -20.11 11.68
C ILE A 326 36.81 -19.56 12.89
N VAL A 327 36.45 -18.35 13.31
CA VAL A 327 37.05 -17.66 14.46
C VAL A 327 35.95 -17.36 15.47
N LEU A 328 36.03 -17.98 16.65
CA LEU A 328 35.18 -17.66 17.79
C LEU A 328 36.03 -16.94 18.83
N SER A 329 35.64 -15.72 19.18
CA SER A 329 36.38 -14.89 20.13
C SER A 329 35.44 -14.43 21.24
N VAL A 330 35.86 -14.67 22.48
CA VAL A 330 35.19 -14.18 23.69
C VAL A 330 36.17 -13.38 24.53
N GLY A 331 35.76 -12.16 24.91
CA GLY A 331 36.57 -11.20 25.64
C GLY A 331 36.61 -11.40 27.16
N ASN A 332 36.53 -10.28 27.88
CA ASN A 332 37.16 -10.10 29.19
C ASN A 332 36.62 -10.98 30.35
N TYR A 333 35.36 -11.48 30.33
CA TYR A 333 34.75 -12.04 31.54
C TYR A 333 33.70 -13.14 31.41
N LYS A 334 33.65 -13.98 30.36
CA LYS A 334 32.38 -14.71 30.08
C LYS A 334 32.49 -16.09 29.41
N THR A 335 31.33 -16.78 29.40
CA THR A 335 31.15 -18.20 29.06
C THR A 335 31.06 -18.41 27.55
N VAL A 336 31.74 -19.47 27.08
CA VAL A 336 31.48 -20.09 25.78
C VAL A 336 30.69 -21.37 26.03
N TYR A 337 29.46 -21.45 25.53
CA TYR A 337 28.62 -22.63 25.59
C TYR A 337 28.36 -23.13 24.16
N VAL A 338 28.77 -24.36 23.87
CA VAL A 338 28.60 -24.99 22.56
C VAL A 338 27.91 -26.33 22.77
N ASP A 339 26.72 -26.48 22.19
CA ASP A 339 25.90 -27.69 22.33
C ASP A 339 25.26 -28.04 20.99
N GLY A 340 25.43 -29.29 20.53
CA GLY A 340 24.90 -29.75 19.24
C GLY A 340 25.42 -28.99 17.99
N ALA A 341 26.43 -28.12 18.13
CA ALA A 341 26.97 -27.35 17.01
C ALA A 341 27.87 -28.21 16.09
N ARG A 342 27.86 -27.91 14.80
CA ARG A 342 28.63 -28.62 13.77
C ARG A 342 29.51 -27.64 13.02
N PHE A 343 30.81 -27.93 12.95
CA PHE A 343 31.80 -27.11 12.28
C PHE A 343 32.33 -27.84 11.05
N TYR A 344 32.19 -27.22 9.89
CA TYR A 344 32.74 -27.71 8.63
C TYR A 344 33.72 -26.67 8.10
N LYS A 345 34.95 -27.10 7.86
CA LYS A 345 35.93 -26.36 7.08
C LYS A 345 36.21 -27.19 5.82
N ARG A 346 36.01 -26.59 4.65
CA ARG A 346 36.37 -27.23 3.37
C ARG A 346 37.86 -27.12 3.10
#